data_AF-A0A2J8L8R4-F1
#
_entry.id   AF-A0A2J8L8R4-F1
#
_cell.length_a   1.000
_cell.length_b   1.000
_cell.length_c   1.000
_cell.angle_alpha   90.00
_cell.angle_beta   90.00
_cell.angle_gamma   90.00
#
_symmetry.space_group_name_H-M   'P 1'
#
loop_
_entity.id
_entity.type
_entity.pdbx_description
1 polymer ?
#
loop_
_entity_poly.entity_id
_entity_poly.type
_entity_poly.pdbx_seq_one_letter_code
_entity_poly.pdbx_strand_id
1 'polypeptide(L)'
;PFCNLLSVKDSQVVQVVLDGLKNILIMAGDEASTIAEIIEECGGLEKIEVLQQHENEDIYKLAFEIIDQYFSGDDIDEDPCLIPEATQGG
;
A
#
# COMPACT_ATOMS: atom_id res chain seq x y z
N PRO A 1 14.87 -2.37 -2.11
CA PRO A 1 15.40 -2.91 -3.40
C PRO A 1 14.30 -3.17 -4.43
N PHE A 2 13.17 -3.79 -4.04
CA PHE A 2 12.04 -4.02 -4.94
C PHE A 2 11.37 -2.71 -5.41
N CYS A 3 11.08 -1.78 -4.50
CA CYS A 3 10.52 -0.46 -4.82
C CYS A 3 11.45 0.42 -5.67
N ASN A 4 12.74 0.10 -5.80
CA ASN A 4 13.64 0.84 -6.71
C ASN A 4 13.36 0.53 -8.17
N LEU A 5 12.72 -0.61 -8.45
CA LEU A 5 12.35 -1.00 -9.81
C LEU A 5 11.18 -0.16 -10.36
N LEU A 6 10.46 0.57 -9.51
CA LEU A 6 9.41 1.50 -9.93
C LEU A 6 9.93 2.72 -10.71
N SER A 7 11.23 3.00 -10.64
CA SER A 7 11.87 4.15 -11.30
C SER A 7 12.60 3.79 -12.60
N VAL A 8 12.48 2.54 -13.09
CA VAL A 8 13.10 2.13 -14.35
C VAL A 8 12.27 2.61 -15.54
N LYS A 9 12.91 2.73 -16.71
CA LYS A 9 12.25 3.21 -17.94
C LYS A 9 11.37 2.16 -18.61
N ASP A 10 11.54 0.90 -18.24
CA ASP A 10 10.81 -0.20 -18.86
C ASP A 10 9.42 -0.31 -18.22
N SER A 11 8.40 0.11 -18.96
CA SER A 11 7.01 0.10 -18.51
C SER A 11 6.52 -1.30 -18.11
N GLN A 12 7.00 -2.37 -18.75
CA GLN A 12 6.59 -3.73 -18.39
C GLN A 12 7.16 -4.13 -17.03
N VAL A 13 8.42 -3.75 -16.75
CA VAL A 13 9.03 -3.97 -15.43
C VAL A 13 8.27 -3.19 -14.37
N VAL A 14 7.95 -1.93 -14.63
CA VAL A 14 7.16 -1.10 -13.70
C VAL A 14 5.79 -1.72 -13.42
N GLN A 15 5.08 -2.18 -14.45
CA GLN A 15 3.80 -2.89 -14.31
C GLN A 15 3.94 -4.14 -13.42
N VAL A 16 4.90 -5.02 -13.73
CA VAL A 16 5.12 -6.26 -12.97
C VAL A 16 5.43 -5.98 -11.50
N VAL A 17 6.18 -4.91 -11.21
CA VAL A 17 6.54 -4.53 -9.84
C VAL A 17 5.32 -3.97 -9.11
N LEU A 18 4.52 -3.11 -9.75
CA LEU A 18 3.27 -2.61 -9.17
C LEU A 18 2.28 -3.76 -8.90
N ASP A 19 2.12 -4.69 -9.84
CA ASP A 19 1.27 -5.88 -9.66
C ASP A 19 1.79 -6.75 -8.51
N GLY A 20 3.11 -6.90 -8.41
CA GLY A 20 3.76 -7.59 -7.29
C GLY A 20 3.44 -6.93 -5.95
N LEU A 21 3.56 -5.60 -5.84
CA LEU A 21 3.26 -4.85 -4.62
C LEU A 21 1.79 -4.96 -4.25
N LYS A 22 0.88 -4.79 -5.21
CA LYS A 22 -0.56 -4.97 -5.00
C LYS A 22 -0.87 -6.37 -4.48
N ASN A 23 -0.32 -7.41 -5.09
CA ASN A 23 -0.56 -8.77 -4.66
C ASN A 23 -0.01 -9.04 -3.25
N ILE A 24 1.15 -8.48 -2.89
CA ILE A 24 1.69 -8.59 -1.53
C ILE A 24 0.74 -7.95 -0.53
N LEU A 25 0.25 -6.73 -0.81
CA LEU A 25 -0.71 -6.03 0.05
C LEU A 25 -2.03 -6.79 0.20
N ILE A 26 -2.56 -7.35 -0.89
CA ILE A 26 -3.77 -8.20 -0.86
C ILE A 26 -3.53 -9.46 -0.02
N MET A 27 -2.37 -10.13 -0.20
CA MET A 27 -2.04 -11.35 0.53
C MET A 27 -1.76 -11.11 2.01
N ALA A 28 -1.36 -9.90 2.39
CA ALA A 28 -1.09 -9.53 3.77
C ALA A 28 -2.36 -9.48 4.63
N GLY A 29 -3.53 -9.25 4.03
CA GLY A 29 -4.81 -9.21 4.74
C GLY A 29 -4.76 -8.20 5.90
N ASP A 30 -4.93 -8.68 7.14
CA ASP A 30 -4.90 -7.84 8.34
C ASP A 30 -3.52 -7.19 8.59
N GLU A 31 -2.44 -7.73 8.04
CA GLU A 31 -1.08 -7.16 8.12
C GLU A 31 -0.80 -6.15 6.98
N ALA A 32 -1.79 -5.83 6.13
CA ALA A 32 -1.60 -4.91 5.01
C ALA A 32 -1.13 -3.51 5.45
N SER A 33 -1.57 -3.04 6.62
CA SER A 33 -1.10 -1.79 7.24
C SER A 33 0.41 -1.82 7.49
N THR A 34 0.91 -2.88 8.13
CA THR A 34 2.35 -3.06 8.39
C THR A 34 3.14 -3.17 7.09
N ILE A 35 2.62 -3.85 6.07
CA ILE A 35 3.28 -3.91 4.76
C ILE A 35 3.29 -2.53 4.08
N ALA A 36 2.20 -1.77 4.15
CA ALA A 36 2.12 -0.42 3.62
C ALA A 36 3.14 0.51 4.29
N GLU A 37 3.27 0.44 5.62
CA GLU A 37 4.30 1.17 6.38
C GLU A 37 5.71 0.83 5.90
N ILE A 38 6.04 -0.46 5.71
CA ILE A 38 7.35 -0.88 5.19
C ILE A 38 7.60 -0.34 3.78
N ILE A 39 6.56 -0.30 2.93
CA ILE A 39 6.64 0.27 1.59
C ILE A 39 6.90 1.78 1.67
N GLU A 40 6.25 2.50 2.59
CA GLU A 40 6.46 3.92 2.81
C GLU A 40 7.89 4.21 3.33
N GLU A 41 8.36 3.49 4.35
CA GLU A 41 9.69 3.65 4.94
C GLU A 41 10.82 3.46 3.93
N CYS A 42 10.61 2.60 2.92
CA CYS A 42 11.59 2.38 1.85
C CYS A 42 11.46 3.36 0.66
N GLY A 43 10.64 4.40 0.80
CA GLY A 43 10.37 5.40 -0.24
C GLY A 43 9.62 4.80 -1.44
N GLY A 44 8.79 3.78 -1.21
CA GLY A 44 7.95 3.15 -2.21
C GLY A 44 6.75 4.02 -2.56
N LEU A 45 6.09 4.59 -1.55
CA LEU A 45 4.90 5.43 -1.74
C LEU A 45 5.16 6.61 -2.69
N GLU A 46 6.20 7.40 -2.43
CA GLU A 46 6.60 8.54 -3.30
C GLU A 46 6.77 8.11 -4.78
N LYS A 47 7.32 6.92 -5.02
CA LYS A 47 7.49 6.40 -6.38
C LYS A 47 6.17 5.97 -7.01
N ILE A 48 5.27 5.36 -6.24
CA ILE A 48 3.93 5.00 -6.71
C ILE A 48 3.12 6.27 -7.04
N GLU A 49 3.25 7.34 -6.24
CA GLU A 49 2.63 8.63 -6.53
C GLU A 49 3.12 9.24 -7.84
N VAL A 50 4.44 9.20 -8.11
CA VAL A 50 4.99 9.65 -9.40
C VAL A 50 4.40 8.86 -10.57
N LEU A 51 4.13 7.56 -10.39
CA LEU A 51 3.55 6.71 -11.43
C LEU A 51 2.08 7.04 -11.72
N GLN A 52 1.39 7.81 -10.87
CA GLN A 52 0.07 8.37 -11.21
C GLN A 52 0.13 9.42 -12.34
N GLN A 53 1.32 9.84 -12.77
CA GLN A 53 1.51 10.74 -13.92
C GLN A 53 2.07 10.01 -15.15
N HIS A 54 2.18 8.68 -15.10
CA HIS A 54 2.75 7.89 -16.17
C HIS A 54 1.87 7.92 -17.43
N GLU A 55 2.48 7.97 -18.62
CA GLU A 55 1.76 7.99 -19.91
C GLU A 55 0.99 6.70 -20.23
N ASN A 56 1.31 5.63 -19.50
CA ASN A 56 0.66 4.34 -19.64
C ASN A 56 -0.52 4.29 -18.68
N GLU A 57 -1.74 4.26 -19.22
CA GLU A 57 -2.97 4.25 -18.43
C GLU A 57 -3.07 3.09 -17.45
N ASP A 58 -2.52 1.93 -17.78
CA ASP A 58 -2.59 0.75 -16.90
C ASP A 58 -1.69 0.94 -15.67
N ILE A 59 -0.50 1.54 -15.86
CA ILE A 59 0.39 1.91 -14.76
C ILE A 59 -0.28 2.95 -13.86
N TYR A 60 -0.87 3.99 -14.48
CA TYR A 60 -1.62 5.01 -13.76
C TYR A 60 -2.74 4.40 -12.91
N LYS A 61 -3.61 3.58 -13.52
CA LYS A 61 -4.75 2.96 -12.83
C LYS A 61 -4.30 2.07 -11.68
N LEU A 62 -3.25 1.30 -11.88
CA LEU A 62 -2.72 0.40 -10.86
C LEU A 62 -2.08 1.15 -9.69
N ALA A 63 -1.30 2.20 -9.98
CA ALA A 63 -0.73 3.07 -8.96
C ALA A 63 -1.82 3.82 -8.18
N PHE A 64 -2.84 4.32 -8.88
CA PHE A 64 -4.02 4.93 -8.27
C PHE A 64 -4.73 3.97 -7.32
N GLU A 65 -5.02 2.76 -7.77
CA GLU A 65 -5.72 1.75 -6.96
C GLU A 65 -4.93 1.36 -5.69
N ILE A 66 -3.61 1.20 -5.79
CA ILE A 66 -2.77 0.89 -4.62
C ILE A 66 -2.83 2.03 -3.61
N ILE A 67 -2.71 3.28 -4.07
CA ILE A 67 -2.76 4.45 -3.18
C ILE A 67 -4.14 4.57 -2.53
N ASP A 68 -5.20 4.48 -3.34
CA ASP A 68 -6.60 4.58 -2.89
C ASP A 68 -6.94 3.54 -1.82
N GLN A 69 -6.50 2.29 -2.00
CA GLN A 69 -6.85 1.20 -1.09
C GLN A 69 -5.99 1.12 0.17
N TYR A 70 -4.72 1.53 0.12
CA TYR A 70 -3.76 1.24 1.20
C TYR A 70 -3.10 2.48 1.81
N PHE A 71 -3.20 3.65 1.17
CA PHE A 71 -2.48 4.87 1.57
C PHE A 71 -3.37 6.13 1.66
N SER A 72 -4.61 6.11 1.14
CA SER A 72 -5.50 7.28 1.14
C SER A 72 -6.21 7.59 2.47
N GLY A 73 -5.97 6.80 3.53
CA GLY A 73 -6.30 7.21 4.90
C GLY A 73 -7.77 7.11 5.34
N ASP A 74 -8.63 6.44 4.58
CA ASP A 74 -9.97 6.07 5.04
C ASP A 74 -9.96 4.58 5.47
N ASP A 75 -10.16 4.33 6.77
CA ASP A 75 -10.47 3.04 7.42
C ASP A 75 -9.33 2.02 7.68
N ILE A 76 -8.34 2.41 8.49
CA ILE A 76 -7.66 1.46 9.42
C ILE A 76 -7.71 1.99 10.87
N ASP A 77 -8.84 2.58 11.23
CA ASP A 77 -9.40 2.49 12.57
C ASP A 77 -10.67 1.67 12.33
N GLU A 78 -10.79 0.41 12.71
CA GLU A 78 -11.27 0.02 14.03
C GLU A 78 -10.59 -1.28 14.46
N ASP A 79 -9.62 -1.17 15.37
CA ASP A 79 -9.23 -2.25 16.26
C ASP A 79 -10.44 -2.60 17.17
N PRO A 80 -11.10 -3.77 17.05
CA PRO A 80 -12.23 -4.11 17.91
C PRO A 80 -11.81 -4.49 19.35
N CYS A 81 -10.51 -4.42 19.71
CA CYS A 81 -10.01 -4.96 20.97
C CYS A 81 -9.98 -3.97 22.16
N LEU A 82 -10.71 -2.86 22.11
CA LEU A 82 -10.98 -2.06 23.32
C LEU A 82 -12.10 -2.69 24.14
N ILE A 83 -11.85 -3.86 24.73
CA ILE A 83 -12.60 -4.35 25.89
C ILE A 83 -11.70 -4.27 27.12
N PRO A 84 -11.72 -3.17 27.91
CA PRO A 84 -11.34 -3.26 29.30
C PRO A 84 -12.50 -3.95 30.04
N GLU A 85 -12.23 -5.18 30.44
CA GLU A 85 -13.04 -6.01 31.31
C GLU A 85 -13.51 -5.23 32.56
N ALA A 86 -14.76 -5.46 32.96
CA ALA A 86 -15.40 -4.81 34.09
C ALA A 86 -14.60 -5.00 35.40
N THR A 87 -14.36 -3.91 36.13
CA THR A 87 -14.10 -3.99 37.58
C THR A 87 -15.36 -3.55 38.33
N GLN A 88 -16.02 -4.55 38.92
CA GLN A 88 -16.89 -4.37 40.08
C GLN A 88 -16.08 -3.77 41.24
N GLY A 89 -16.65 -2.80 41.95
CA GLY A 89 -16.18 -2.47 43.29
C GLY A 89 -16.71 -1.15 43.84
N GLY A 90 -17.69 -1.23 44.76
CA GLY A 90 -18.09 -0.14 45.67
C GLY A 90 -19.57 0.05 45.81
#